data_AF-A0A3P7EEA5-F1
#
_entry.id   AF-A0A3P7EEA5-F1
#
_cell.length_a   1.000
_cell.length_b   1.000
_cell.length_c   1.000
_cell.angle_alpha   90.00
_cell.angle_beta   90.00
_cell.angle_gamma   90.00
#
_symmetry.space_group_name_H-M   'P 1'
#
loop_
_entity.id
_entity.type
_entity.pdbx_description
1 polymer ?
#
loop_
_entity_poly.entity_id
_entity_poly.type
_entity_poly.pdbx_seq_one_letter_code
_entity_poly.pdbx_strand_id
1 'polypeptide(L)'
;MELIFLNVCSELLLLYCKHHHLINIRFRDDSMRYSKKKKKRKRKMPMWKSDRMLVEIAVAATILFAFLATRMKQCSVRINFLFIIIVSSSLYLHSLRLGVNLSNLPVLFYKRIFDGTDQRYYLLSFYVICVLATLIFCIIVNHLSHSSTVHRKFFHFTVSLICITGIQYDFEFIWLSAWLTLCIFVIIEVFRSKSVPPWSKYLNDWLLIFIDKQDSPKLILTPIYLMAGIFLPLFLSPIANNGM
;
A
#
# COMPACT_ATOMS: atom_id res chain seq x y z
N MET A 1 -9.01 -24.43 1.48
CA MET A 1 -8.33 -23.17 1.13
C MET A 1 -9.08 -22.00 1.74
N GLU A 2 -10.39 -21.98 1.59
CA GLU A 2 -11.30 -21.11 2.34
C GLU A 2 -11.05 -21.14 3.85
N LEU A 3 -10.84 -22.30 4.49
CA LEU A 3 -10.59 -22.35 5.94
C LEU A 3 -9.36 -21.57 6.43
N ILE A 4 -8.22 -21.59 5.73
CA ILE A 4 -7.03 -20.82 6.18
C ILE A 4 -7.24 -19.33 5.92
N PHE A 5 -7.81 -18.98 4.77
CA PHE A 5 -8.14 -17.59 4.46
C PHE A 5 -9.20 -17.04 5.42
N LEU A 6 -10.23 -17.82 5.75
CA LEU A 6 -11.24 -17.50 6.75
C LEU A 6 -10.64 -17.41 8.14
N ASN A 7 -9.70 -18.28 8.51
CA ASN A 7 -9.07 -18.22 9.83
C ASN A 7 -8.16 -16.99 9.94
N VAL A 8 -7.36 -16.68 8.92
CA VAL A 8 -6.53 -15.45 8.88
C VAL A 8 -7.42 -14.21 8.81
N CYS A 9 -8.47 -14.20 7.99
CA CYS A 9 -9.44 -13.10 7.95
C CYS A 9 -10.18 -12.97 9.28
N SER A 10 -10.57 -14.05 9.94
CA SER A 10 -11.22 -14.05 11.26
C SER A 10 -10.27 -13.52 12.33
N GLU A 11 -9.02 -13.99 12.37
CA GLU A 11 -7.98 -13.46 13.26
C GLU A 11 -7.69 -11.99 12.97
N LEU A 12 -7.62 -11.58 11.71
CA LEU A 12 -7.49 -10.17 11.31
C LEU A 12 -8.72 -9.36 11.71
N LEU A 13 -9.92 -9.91 11.60
CA LEU A 13 -11.17 -9.26 12.00
C LEU A 13 -11.25 -9.15 13.54
N LEU A 14 -10.81 -10.18 14.27
CA LEU A 14 -10.73 -10.20 15.72
C LEU A 14 -9.65 -9.25 16.24
N LEU A 15 -8.48 -9.23 15.61
CA LEU A 15 -7.42 -8.25 15.84
C LEU A 15 -7.92 -6.85 15.54
N TYR A 16 -8.65 -6.66 14.44
CA TYR A 16 -9.26 -5.38 14.09
C TYR A 16 -10.31 -4.98 15.13
N CYS A 17 -11.21 -5.87 15.55
CA CYS A 17 -12.20 -5.61 16.60
C CYS A 17 -11.54 -5.29 17.94
N LYS A 18 -10.52 -6.06 18.33
CA LYS A 18 -9.76 -5.86 19.56
C LYS A 18 -8.97 -4.55 19.51
N HIS A 19 -8.38 -4.23 18.36
CA HIS A 19 -7.69 -2.97 18.14
C HIS A 19 -8.67 -1.81 18.11
N HIS A 20 -9.86 -1.93 17.50
CA HIS A 20 -10.92 -0.92 17.56
C HIS A 20 -11.42 -0.69 19.00
N HIS A 21 -11.50 -1.75 19.81
CA HIS A 21 -11.85 -1.64 21.23
C HIS A 21 -10.73 -1.01 22.07
N LEU A 22 -9.46 -1.36 21.81
CA LEU A 22 -8.27 -0.79 22.47
C LEU A 22 -8.02 0.66 22.04
N ILE A 23 -8.24 0.96 20.76
CA ILE A 23 -8.33 2.31 20.18
C ILE A 23 -9.37 3.07 21.00
N ASN A 24 -10.61 2.60 21.08
CA ASN A 24 -11.67 3.30 21.84
C ASN A 24 -11.30 3.56 23.32
N ILE A 25 -10.61 2.62 23.98
CA ILE A 25 -10.15 2.81 25.37
C ILE A 25 -9.02 3.84 25.44
N ARG A 26 -7.99 3.73 24.59
CA ARG A 26 -6.86 4.66 24.55
C ARG A 26 -7.31 6.07 24.14
N PHE A 27 -8.31 6.18 23.28
CA PHE A 27 -8.92 7.45 22.90
C PHE A 27 -9.70 8.12 24.02
N ARG A 28 -10.28 7.36 24.96
CA ARG A 28 -10.91 7.95 26.14
C ARG A 28 -9.88 8.65 27.03
N ASP A 29 -8.69 8.06 27.22
CA ASP A 29 -7.61 8.66 28.00
C ASP A 29 -6.87 9.79 27.26
N ASP A 30 -6.65 9.64 25.96
CA ASP A 30 -5.98 10.65 25.15
C ASP A 30 -6.88 11.85 24.85
N SER A 31 -8.21 11.70 24.73
CA SER A 31 -9.12 12.84 24.53
C SER A 31 -9.07 13.84 25.69
N MET A 32 -8.97 13.36 26.94
CA MET A 32 -8.77 14.20 28.13
C MET A 32 -7.42 14.92 28.11
N ARG A 33 -6.36 14.25 27.64
CA ARG A 33 -5.02 14.84 27.49
C ARG A 33 -4.92 15.81 26.31
N TYR A 34 -5.64 15.53 25.22
CA TYR A 34 -5.66 16.27 23.97
C TYR A 34 -6.45 17.57 24.11
N SER A 35 -7.57 17.57 24.83
CA SER A 35 -8.33 18.79 25.17
C SER A 35 -7.44 19.83 25.87
N LYS A 36 -6.58 19.40 26.81
CA LYS A 36 -5.62 20.28 27.50
C LYS A 36 -4.48 20.78 26.60
N LYS A 37 -4.04 20.03 25.58
CA LYS A 37 -2.98 20.45 24.63
C LYS A 37 -3.48 21.26 23.42
N LYS A 38 -4.73 21.03 22.96
CA LYS A 38 -5.32 21.67 21.76
C LYS A 38 -5.51 23.18 21.93
N LYS A 39 -5.65 23.66 23.16
CA LYS A 39 -5.61 25.10 23.50
C LYS A 39 -4.25 25.77 23.22
N LYS A 40 -3.15 25.02 23.03
CA LYS A 40 -1.78 25.55 22.83
C LYS A 40 -1.16 25.32 21.43
N ARG A 41 -1.77 24.58 20.49
CA ARG A 41 -1.14 24.17 19.18
C ARG A 41 -2.00 24.44 17.93
N LYS A 42 -2.56 25.64 17.77
CA LYS A 42 -3.51 26.01 16.69
C LYS A 42 -2.97 26.10 15.23
N ARG A 43 -1.85 25.46 14.83
CA ARG A 43 -1.25 25.69 13.48
C ARG A 43 -0.68 24.49 12.69
N LYS A 44 -0.81 23.23 13.13
CA LYS A 44 -0.31 22.06 12.35
C LYS A 44 -1.44 21.09 12.01
N MET A 45 -1.58 20.75 10.73
CA MET A 45 -2.55 19.75 10.25
C MET A 45 -2.25 18.38 10.87
N PRO A 46 -3.26 17.63 11.36
CA PRO A 46 -3.03 16.29 11.88
C PRO A 46 -2.51 15.34 10.80
N MET A 47 -1.63 14.42 11.18
CA MET A 47 -0.92 13.51 10.26
C MET A 47 -1.87 12.64 9.42
N TRP A 48 -2.87 12.01 10.06
CA TRP A 48 -3.88 11.21 9.35
C TRP A 48 -4.62 11.98 8.24
N LYS A 49 -4.78 13.29 8.39
CA LYS A 49 -5.42 14.13 7.36
C LYS A 49 -4.49 14.31 6.16
N SER A 50 -3.19 14.49 6.39
CA SER A 50 -2.17 14.52 5.35
C SER A 50 -2.11 13.19 4.59
N ASP A 51 -2.12 12.07 5.31
CA ASP A 51 -2.07 10.72 4.72
C ASP A 51 -3.32 10.41 3.90
N ARG A 52 -4.50 10.76 4.42
CA ARG A 52 -5.76 10.64 3.67
C ARG A 52 -5.71 11.44 2.37
N MET A 53 -5.25 12.69 2.44
CA MET A 53 -5.11 13.54 1.26
C MET A 53 -4.14 12.96 0.25
N LEU A 54 -3.03 12.35 0.68
CA LEU A 54 -2.08 11.67 -0.20
C LEU A 54 -2.72 10.46 -0.89
N VAL A 55 -3.43 9.61 -0.13
CA VAL A 55 -4.12 8.43 -0.66
C VAL A 55 -5.21 8.80 -1.67
N GLU A 56 -6.05 9.79 -1.37
CA GLU A 56 -7.09 10.26 -2.29
C GLU A 56 -6.50 10.69 -3.64
N ILE A 57 -5.40 11.43 -3.61
CA ILE A 57 -4.70 11.89 -4.83
C ILE A 57 -4.07 10.70 -5.56
N ALA A 58 -3.37 9.82 -4.85
CA ALA A 58 -2.68 8.67 -5.43
C ALA A 58 -3.66 7.68 -6.10
N VAL A 59 -4.79 7.38 -5.43
CA VAL A 59 -5.84 6.51 -5.97
C VAL A 59 -6.48 7.14 -7.20
N ALA A 60 -6.88 8.42 -7.13
CA ALA A 60 -7.48 9.11 -8.28
C ALA A 60 -6.51 9.17 -9.48
N ALA A 61 -5.23 9.46 -9.23
CA ALA A 61 -4.19 9.47 -10.24
C ALA A 61 -3.95 8.10 -10.86
N THR A 62 -3.96 7.04 -10.05
CA THR A 62 -3.76 5.66 -10.52
C THR A 62 -4.94 5.20 -11.38
N ILE A 63 -6.18 5.47 -10.97
CA ILE A 63 -7.38 5.18 -11.77
C ILE A 63 -7.33 5.94 -13.09
N LEU A 64 -6.99 7.23 -13.06
CA LEU A 64 -6.86 8.05 -14.26
C LEU A 64 -5.77 7.53 -15.20
N PHE A 65 -4.60 7.17 -14.66
CA PHE A 65 -3.50 6.59 -15.42
C PHE A 65 -3.90 5.27 -16.07
N ALA A 66 -4.47 4.33 -15.31
CA ALA A 66 -4.92 3.04 -15.84
C ALA A 66 -5.99 3.21 -16.92
N PHE A 67 -6.96 4.10 -16.71
CA PHE A 67 -8.02 4.38 -17.67
C PHE A 67 -7.46 5.00 -18.96
N LEU A 68 -6.62 6.02 -18.88
CA LEU A 68 -6.05 6.66 -20.07
C LEU A 68 -5.07 5.75 -20.80
N ALA A 69 -4.19 5.05 -20.07
CA ALA A 69 -3.25 4.11 -20.66
C ALA A 69 -3.95 2.95 -21.39
N THR A 70 -5.07 2.43 -20.84
CA THR A 70 -5.85 1.36 -21.50
C THR A 70 -6.47 1.83 -22.82
N ARG A 71 -6.93 3.08 -22.91
CA ARG A 71 -7.49 3.69 -24.13
C ARG A 71 -6.46 4.04 -25.20
N MET A 72 -5.21 4.30 -24.81
CA MET A 72 -4.16 4.65 -25.74
C MET A 72 -3.67 3.44 -26.55
N LYS A 73 -3.38 3.66 -27.84
CA LYS A 73 -2.61 2.72 -28.67
C LYS A 73 -1.28 2.42 -27.97
N GLN A 74 -0.82 1.18 -28.08
CA GLN A 74 0.40 0.70 -27.44
C GLN A 74 1.63 1.43 -27.98
N CYS A 75 2.01 2.52 -27.32
CA CYS A 75 3.17 3.33 -27.65
C CYS A 75 3.87 3.69 -26.34
N SER A 76 5.02 3.04 -26.09
CA SER A 76 5.79 3.17 -24.85
C SER A 76 6.06 4.62 -24.46
N VAL A 77 6.47 5.44 -25.44
CA VAL A 77 6.81 6.85 -25.21
C VAL A 77 5.61 7.63 -24.69
N ARG A 78 4.43 7.42 -25.30
CA ARG A 78 3.21 8.12 -24.88
C ARG A 78 2.74 7.68 -23.49
N ILE A 79 2.87 6.39 -23.16
CA ILE A 79 2.48 5.87 -21.83
C ILE A 79 3.43 6.38 -20.75
N ASN A 80 4.75 6.38 -21.00
CA ASN A 80 5.73 6.95 -20.08
C ASN A 80 5.49 8.45 -19.87
N PHE A 81 5.22 9.21 -20.94
CA PHE A 81 4.91 10.64 -20.85
C PHE A 81 3.63 10.91 -20.06
N LEU A 82 2.57 10.13 -20.31
CA LEU A 82 1.33 10.19 -19.53
C LEU A 82 1.60 9.93 -18.04
N PHE A 83 2.37 8.89 -17.72
CA PHE A 83 2.73 8.56 -16.34
C PHE A 83 3.46 9.72 -15.66
N ILE A 84 4.47 10.30 -16.32
CA ILE A 84 5.25 11.43 -15.79
C ILE A 84 4.34 12.66 -15.54
N ILE A 85 3.46 13.00 -16.48
CA ILE A 85 2.52 14.12 -16.32
C ILE A 85 1.58 13.89 -15.14
N ILE A 86 0.99 12.70 -15.04
CA ILE A 86 0.03 12.38 -13.98
C ILE A 86 0.73 12.43 -12.62
N VAL A 87 1.87 11.75 -12.47
CA VAL A 87 2.63 11.75 -11.20
C VAL A 87 3.08 13.17 -10.81
N SER A 88 3.59 13.96 -11.76
CA SER A 88 4.02 15.34 -11.51
C SER A 88 2.85 16.22 -11.07
N SER A 89 1.71 16.11 -11.78
CA SER A 89 0.46 16.81 -11.44
C SER A 89 -0.05 16.43 -10.05
N SER A 90 -0.01 15.13 -9.72
CA SER A 90 -0.43 14.61 -8.41
C SER A 90 0.46 15.12 -7.27
N LEU A 91 1.78 15.12 -7.45
CA LEU A 91 2.72 15.66 -6.46
C LEU A 91 2.53 17.16 -6.28
N TYR A 92 2.35 17.90 -7.38
CA TYR A 92 2.06 19.34 -7.32
C TYR A 92 0.75 19.64 -6.59
N LEU A 93 -0.33 18.92 -6.92
CA LEU A 93 -1.62 19.04 -6.24
C LEU A 93 -1.51 18.72 -4.74
N HIS A 94 -0.75 17.68 -4.38
CA HIS A 94 -0.50 17.34 -2.98
C HIS A 94 0.26 18.46 -2.26
N SER A 95 1.29 19.03 -2.89
CA SER A 95 2.04 20.18 -2.38
C SER A 95 1.13 21.38 -2.10
N LEU A 96 0.25 21.73 -3.05
CA LEU A 96 -0.71 22.81 -2.91
C LEU A 96 -1.68 22.56 -1.74
N ARG A 97 -2.20 21.34 -1.65
CA ARG A 97 -3.13 20.95 -0.58
C ARG A 97 -2.49 20.95 0.81
N LEU A 98 -1.19 20.64 0.91
CA LEU A 98 -0.43 20.74 2.16
C LEU A 98 0.00 22.17 2.50
N GLY A 99 -0.04 23.11 1.55
CA GLY A 99 0.47 24.46 1.73
C GLY A 99 2.00 24.51 1.88
N VAL A 100 2.72 23.61 1.21
CA VAL A 100 4.18 23.52 1.25
C VAL A 100 4.75 23.63 -0.17
N ASN A 101 6.01 24.07 -0.27
CA ASN A 101 6.75 24.06 -1.54
C ASN A 101 7.02 22.61 -2.01
N LEU A 102 7.04 22.40 -3.32
CA LEU A 102 7.25 21.07 -3.93
C LEU A 102 8.56 20.41 -3.47
N SER A 103 9.62 21.21 -3.30
CA SER A 103 10.93 20.77 -2.81
C SER A 103 10.92 20.22 -1.37
N ASN A 104 9.89 20.52 -0.58
CA ASN A 104 9.76 20.01 0.78
C ASN A 104 9.06 18.64 0.84
N LEU A 105 8.39 18.19 -0.23
CA LEU A 105 7.69 16.89 -0.23
C LEU A 105 8.62 15.71 0.07
N PRO A 106 9.82 15.58 -0.50
CA PRO A 106 10.73 14.47 -0.18
C PRO A 106 11.07 14.42 1.32
N VAL A 107 11.29 15.57 1.96
CA VAL A 107 11.57 15.65 3.40
C VAL A 107 10.35 15.24 4.23
N LEU A 108 9.14 15.59 3.79
CA LEU A 108 7.91 15.17 4.47
C LEU A 108 7.69 13.66 4.35
N PHE A 109 7.88 13.08 3.17
CA PHE A 109 7.79 11.62 2.98
C PHE A 109 8.85 10.88 3.80
N TYR A 110 10.09 11.38 3.81
CA TYR A 110 11.15 10.83 4.65
C TYR A 110 10.77 10.82 6.13
N LYS A 111 10.27 11.95 6.66
CA LYS A 111 9.81 12.05 8.05
C LYS A 111 8.57 11.21 8.36
N ARG A 112 7.74 10.90 7.34
CA ARG A 112 6.58 10.02 7.51
C ARG A 112 7.00 8.55 7.61
N ILE A 113 7.99 8.14 6.83
CA ILE A 113 8.56 6.79 6.87
C ILE A 113 9.40 6.61 8.13
N PHE A 114 10.29 7.56 8.42
CA PHE A 114 11.18 7.55 9.57
C PHE A 114 10.74 8.62 10.58
N ASP A 115 9.81 8.25 11.47
CA ASP A 115 9.33 9.13 12.55
C ASP A 115 10.32 9.27 13.72
N GLY A 116 11.43 8.53 13.68
CA GLY A 116 12.50 8.53 14.68
C GLY A 116 12.22 7.67 15.91
N THR A 117 11.12 6.92 15.95
CA THR A 117 10.80 6.00 17.06
C THR A 117 11.44 4.63 16.86
N ASP A 118 11.92 4.01 17.94
CA ASP A 118 12.47 2.65 17.90
C ASP A 118 11.45 1.64 17.33
N GLN A 119 10.18 1.79 17.71
CA GLN A 119 9.09 0.97 17.21
C GLN A 119 8.98 1.02 15.69
N ARG A 120 9.08 2.21 15.07
CA ARG A 120 9.10 2.35 13.61
C ARG A 120 10.28 1.63 13.00
N TYR A 121 11.48 1.76 13.58
CA TYR A 121 12.66 1.10 13.05
C TYR A 121 12.55 -0.42 13.10
N TYR A 122 12.06 -0.99 14.21
CA TYR A 122 11.81 -2.43 14.31
C TYR A 122 10.76 -2.90 13.29
N LEU A 123 9.67 -2.15 13.12
CA LEU A 123 8.61 -2.46 12.15
C LEU A 123 9.13 -2.42 10.71
N LEU A 124 9.87 -1.38 10.33
CA LEU A 124 10.46 -1.27 8.99
C LEU A 124 11.50 -2.37 8.74
N SER A 125 12.32 -2.70 9.74
CA SER A 125 13.30 -3.79 9.64
C SER A 125 12.59 -5.13 9.41
N PHE A 126 11.51 -5.39 10.13
CA PHE A 126 10.67 -6.57 9.93
C PHE A 126 10.06 -6.60 8.52
N TYR A 127 9.54 -5.48 8.01
CA TYR A 127 9.01 -5.40 6.64
C TYR A 127 10.09 -5.68 5.59
N VAL A 128 11.30 -5.15 5.76
CA VAL A 128 12.44 -5.44 4.88
C VAL A 128 12.75 -6.93 4.89
N ILE A 129 12.76 -7.58 6.07
CA ILE A 129 12.96 -9.04 6.17
C ILE A 129 11.87 -9.80 5.40
N CYS A 130 10.60 -9.43 5.56
CA CYS A 130 9.50 -10.05 4.81
C CYS A 130 9.66 -9.89 3.30
N VAL A 131 9.98 -8.68 2.82
CA VAL A 131 10.21 -8.40 1.39
C VAL A 131 11.39 -9.19 0.86
N LEU A 132 12.53 -9.22 1.58
CA LEU A 132 13.70 -10.00 1.19
C LEU A 132 13.40 -11.50 1.15
N ALA A 133 12.68 -12.03 2.13
CA ALA A 133 12.24 -13.42 2.13
C ALA A 133 11.36 -13.73 0.91
N THR A 134 10.44 -12.84 0.54
CA THR A 134 9.65 -12.93 -0.70
C THR A 134 10.51 -12.89 -1.96
N LEU A 135 11.49 -11.98 -2.05
CA LEU A 135 12.37 -11.89 -3.21
C LEU A 135 13.26 -13.13 -3.37
N ILE A 136 13.88 -13.61 -2.28
CA ILE A 136 14.68 -14.85 -2.27
C ILE A 136 13.81 -16.04 -2.68
N PHE A 137 12.59 -16.13 -2.14
CA PHE A 137 11.64 -17.15 -2.53
C PHE A 137 11.32 -17.06 -4.03
N CYS A 138 11.00 -15.88 -4.57
CA CYS A 138 10.77 -15.71 -6.01
C CYS A 138 11.96 -16.14 -6.86
N ILE A 139 13.21 -15.85 -6.45
CA ILE A 139 14.42 -16.28 -7.15
C ILE A 139 14.48 -17.81 -7.22
N ILE A 140 14.31 -18.49 -6.09
CA ILE A 140 14.33 -19.96 -6.01
C ILE A 140 13.29 -20.57 -6.95
N VAL A 141 12.09 -20.00 -6.95
CA VAL A 141 10.95 -20.51 -7.72
C VAL A 141 11.17 -20.32 -9.21
N ASN A 142 11.71 -19.17 -9.60
CA ASN A 142 12.07 -18.90 -10.98
C ASN A 142 13.11 -19.91 -11.49
N HIS A 143 14.11 -20.25 -10.67
CA HIS A 143 15.07 -21.32 -10.99
C HIS A 143 14.43 -22.71 -11.10
N LEU A 144 13.42 -23.02 -10.30
CA LEU A 144 12.69 -24.30 -10.36
C LEU A 144 11.67 -24.36 -11.51
N SER A 145 11.35 -23.22 -12.14
CA SER A 145 10.43 -23.09 -13.30
C SER A 145 9.03 -23.68 -13.09
N HIS A 146 8.59 -23.83 -11.84
CA HIS A 146 7.26 -24.34 -11.52
C HIS A 146 6.66 -23.58 -10.33
N SER A 147 5.44 -23.06 -10.52
CA SER A 147 4.62 -22.50 -9.45
C SER A 147 3.52 -23.47 -9.03
N SER A 148 3.17 -23.41 -7.77
CA SER A 148 2.25 -24.32 -7.08
C SER A 148 1.47 -23.56 -6.02
N THR A 149 0.49 -24.22 -5.41
CA THR A 149 -0.29 -23.62 -4.30
C THR A 149 0.57 -23.24 -3.09
N VAL A 150 1.74 -23.86 -2.90
CA VAL A 150 2.69 -23.49 -1.83
C VAL A 150 3.19 -22.06 -2.00
N HIS A 151 3.47 -21.66 -3.24
CA HIS A 151 3.97 -20.33 -3.57
C HIS A 151 2.94 -19.25 -3.23
N ARG A 152 1.68 -19.49 -3.56
CA ARG A 152 0.58 -18.59 -3.21
C ARG A 152 0.40 -18.47 -1.69
N LYS A 153 0.54 -19.58 -0.96
CA LYS A 153 0.49 -19.58 0.51
C LYS A 153 1.64 -18.77 1.10
N PHE A 154 2.85 -18.87 0.54
CA PHE A 154 3.99 -18.08 0.98
C PHE A 154 3.73 -16.58 0.85
N PHE A 155 3.24 -16.12 -0.31
CA PHE A 155 2.88 -14.69 -0.50
C PHE A 155 1.78 -14.22 0.45
N HIS A 156 0.71 -15.02 0.65
CA HIS A 156 -0.32 -14.70 1.63
C HIS A 156 0.27 -14.58 3.03
N PHE A 157 1.14 -15.52 3.43
CA PHE A 157 1.76 -15.52 4.73
C PHE A 157 2.60 -14.26 4.97
N THR A 158 3.52 -13.92 4.07
CA THR A 158 4.38 -12.74 4.22
C THR A 158 3.60 -11.43 4.25
N VAL A 159 2.57 -11.31 3.42
CA VAL A 159 1.73 -10.10 3.38
C VAL A 159 0.83 -10.01 4.62
N SER A 160 0.28 -11.13 5.08
CA SER A 160 -0.49 -11.18 6.33
C SER A 160 0.36 -10.79 7.54
N LEU A 161 1.63 -11.20 7.60
CA LEU A 161 2.56 -10.76 8.65
C LEU A 161 2.75 -9.23 8.65
N ILE A 162 2.95 -8.63 7.47
CA ILE A 162 3.05 -7.17 7.32
C ILE A 162 1.74 -6.50 7.76
N CYS A 163 0.58 -7.03 7.36
CA CYS A 163 -0.72 -6.49 7.75
C CYS A 163 -0.96 -6.56 9.27
N ILE A 164 -0.74 -7.72 9.89
CA ILE A 164 -0.94 -7.96 11.33
C ILE A 164 -0.03 -7.04 12.15
N THR A 165 1.28 -7.04 11.86
CA THR A 165 2.24 -6.21 12.60
C THR A 165 1.99 -4.73 12.37
N GLY A 166 1.59 -4.34 11.16
CA GLY A 166 1.17 -2.98 10.87
C GLY A 166 -0.04 -2.54 11.68
N ILE A 167 -1.10 -3.35 11.75
CA ILE A 167 -2.30 -3.04 12.54
C ILE A 167 -1.94 -2.93 14.03
N GLN A 168 -1.10 -3.84 14.54
CA GLN A 168 -0.75 -3.91 15.96
C GLN A 168 0.15 -2.75 16.41
N TYR A 169 1.14 -2.38 15.61
CA TYR A 169 2.15 -1.41 16.02
C TYR A 169 1.92 -0.02 15.43
N ASP A 170 1.46 0.10 14.18
CA ASP A 170 1.25 1.41 13.56
C ASP A 170 0.17 1.42 12.47
N PHE A 171 -1.07 1.52 12.93
CA PHE A 171 -2.26 1.49 12.08
C PHE A 171 -2.24 2.57 10.98
N GLU A 172 -1.90 3.82 11.31
CA GLU A 172 -1.91 4.91 10.32
C GLU A 172 -0.89 4.67 9.20
N PHE A 173 0.31 4.18 9.55
CA PHE A 173 1.35 3.91 8.57
C PHE A 173 1.05 2.69 7.69
N ILE A 174 0.52 1.60 8.25
CA ILE A 174 0.13 0.44 7.42
C ILE A 174 -1.04 0.80 6.52
N TRP A 175 -2.00 1.61 6.99
CA TRP A 175 -3.11 2.09 6.17
C TRP A 175 -2.59 2.88 4.96
N LEU A 176 -1.67 3.82 5.19
CA LEU A 176 -1.05 4.60 4.12
C LEU A 176 -0.26 3.68 3.17
N SER A 177 0.60 2.83 3.72
CA SER A 177 1.49 1.97 2.94
C SER A 177 0.73 0.96 2.09
N ALA A 178 -0.36 0.39 2.61
CA ALA A 178 -1.20 -0.56 1.89
C ALA A 178 -1.89 0.09 0.68
N TRP A 179 -2.45 1.30 0.84
CA TRP A 179 -3.05 2.04 -0.27
C TRP A 179 -2.03 2.40 -1.36
N LEU A 180 -0.86 2.89 -0.96
CA LEU A 180 0.21 3.24 -1.91
C LEU A 180 0.77 2.00 -2.62
N THR A 181 0.93 0.89 -1.91
CA THR A 181 1.40 -0.38 -2.50
C THR A 181 0.39 -0.93 -3.52
N LEU A 182 -0.91 -0.87 -3.21
CA LEU A 182 -1.96 -1.23 -4.16
C LEU A 182 -1.87 -0.39 -5.44
N CYS A 183 -1.68 0.93 -5.30
CA CYS A 183 -1.49 1.82 -6.46
C CYS A 183 -0.27 1.42 -7.30
N ILE A 184 0.86 1.11 -6.65
CA ILE A 184 2.09 0.67 -7.31
C ILE A 184 1.85 -0.63 -8.10
N PHE A 185 1.16 -1.62 -7.51
CA PHE A 185 0.87 -2.88 -8.21
C PHE A 185 -0.02 -2.67 -9.44
N VAL A 186 -1.02 -1.79 -9.36
CA VAL A 186 -1.84 -1.43 -10.53
C VAL A 186 -0.99 -0.75 -11.61
N ILE A 187 -0.12 0.20 -11.24
CA ILE A 187 0.77 0.90 -12.17
C ILE A 187 1.74 -0.08 -12.86
N ILE A 188 2.37 -0.98 -12.10
CA ILE A 188 3.26 -2.03 -12.62
C ILE A 188 2.52 -2.91 -13.63
N GLU A 189 1.29 -3.31 -13.32
CA GLU A 189 0.48 -4.13 -14.21
C GLU A 189 0.07 -3.40 -15.50
N VAL A 190 -0.20 -2.09 -15.42
CA VAL A 190 -0.44 -1.26 -16.62
C VAL A 190 0.81 -1.22 -17.51
N PHE A 191 1.99 -1.00 -16.92
CA PHE A 191 3.25 -1.00 -17.68
C PHE A 191 3.54 -2.36 -18.33
N ARG A 192 3.33 -3.45 -17.60
CA ARG A 192 3.51 -4.82 -18.10
C ARG A 192 2.53 -5.15 -19.23
N SER A 193 1.23 -4.94 -19.00
CA SER A 193 0.16 -5.25 -19.97
C SER A 193 0.26 -4.44 -21.26
N LYS A 194 0.80 -3.21 -21.18
CA LYS A 194 1.09 -2.36 -22.36
C LYS A 194 2.48 -2.60 -22.95
N SER A 195 3.18 -3.64 -22.53
CA SER A 195 4.53 -4.03 -22.95
C SER A 195 5.54 -2.88 -23.01
N VAL A 196 5.50 -1.95 -22.06
CA VAL A 196 6.36 -0.77 -22.03
C VAL A 196 7.82 -1.17 -21.71
N PRO A 197 8.81 -1.02 -22.62
CA PRO A 197 10.22 -1.22 -22.31
C PRO A 197 10.77 -0.17 -21.34
N PRO A 198 11.81 -0.50 -20.55
CA PRO A 198 12.43 -1.83 -20.42
C PRO A 198 11.65 -2.79 -19.52
N TRP A 199 10.62 -2.29 -18.82
CA TRP A 199 9.94 -2.97 -17.72
C TRP A 199 9.24 -4.25 -18.12
N SER A 200 8.59 -4.27 -19.29
CA SER A 200 7.70 -5.35 -19.69
C SER A 200 8.34 -6.72 -19.75
N LYS A 201 9.57 -6.82 -20.27
CA LYS A 201 10.30 -8.09 -20.35
C LYS A 201 10.61 -8.61 -18.94
N TYR A 202 11.25 -7.79 -18.11
CA TYR A 202 11.56 -8.16 -16.73
C TYR A 202 10.29 -8.54 -15.95
N LEU A 203 9.24 -7.73 -16.03
CA LEU A 203 8.00 -8.02 -15.32
C LEU A 203 7.35 -9.33 -15.78
N ASN A 204 7.38 -9.63 -17.08
CA ASN A 204 6.88 -10.91 -17.59
C ASN A 204 7.72 -12.10 -17.11
N ASP A 205 9.05 -12.01 -17.16
CA ASP A 205 9.95 -13.09 -16.73
C ASP A 205 9.71 -13.47 -15.26
N TRP A 206 9.42 -12.49 -14.40
CA TRP A 206 9.17 -12.71 -12.98
C TRP A 206 7.72 -13.04 -12.62
N LEU A 207 6.73 -12.52 -13.35
CA LEU A 207 5.31 -12.65 -12.97
C LEU A 207 4.58 -13.78 -13.70
N LEU A 208 4.97 -14.11 -14.94
CA LEU A 208 4.25 -15.12 -15.74
C LEU A 208 4.30 -16.52 -15.12
N ILE A 209 5.39 -16.87 -14.41
CA ILE A 209 5.51 -18.13 -13.68
C ILE A 209 4.43 -18.30 -12.59
N PHE A 210 3.88 -17.20 -12.08
CA PHE A 210 2.88 -17.19 -11.01
C PHE A 210 1.43 -17.07 -11.49
N ILE A 211 1.17 -17.12 -12.81
CA ILE A 211 -0.18 -17.05 -13.37
C ILE A 211 -1.12 -18.06 -12.70
N ASP A 212 -2.32 -17.58 -12.36
CA ASP A 212 -3.43 -18.41 -11.88
C ASP A 212 -4.61 -18.42 -12.88
N LYS A 213 -5.63 -19.23 -12.59
CA LYS A 213 -6.87 -19.36 -13.39
C LYS A 213 -7.59 -18.03 -13.64
N GLN A 214 -7.39 -17.05 -12.75
CA GLN A 214 -7.97 -15.71 -12.85
C GLN A 214 -7.11 -14.73 -13.66
N ASP A 215 -5.88 -15.11 -13.99
CA ASP A 215 -4.95 -14.30 -14.76
C ASP A 215 -4.94 -14.72 -16.24
N SER A 216 -4.37 -13.85 -17.06
CA SER A 216 -3.99 -14.17 -18.44
C SER A 216 -2.63 -13.55 -18.73
N PRO A 217 -1.89 -14.01 -19.77
CA PRO A 217 -0.65 -13.36 -20.17
C PRO A 217 -0.79 -11.86 -20.45
N LYS A 218 -2.00 -11.41 -20.85
CA LYS A 218 -2.32 -9.99 -21.10
C LYS A 218 -2.67 -9.21 -19.83
N LEU A 219 -3.11 -9.87 -18.77
CA LEU A 219 -3.60 -9.24 -17.54
C LEU A 219 -3.38 -10.16 -16.33
N ILE A 220 -2.48 -9.76 -15.42
CA ILE A 220 -2.15 -10.49 -14.18
C ILE A 220 -2.74 -9.70 -13.00
N LEU A 221 -3.77 -10.26 -12.37
CA LEU A 221 -4.54 -9.65 -11.29
C LEU A 221 -4.23 -10.27 -9.92
N THR A 222 -3.68 -11.48 -9.88
CA THR A 222 -3.43 -12.21 -8.62
C THR A 222 -2.71 -11.37 -7.55
N PRO A 223 -1.61 -10.64 -7.82
CA PRO A 223 -0.97 -9.80 -6.79
C PRO A 223 -1.86 -8.63 -6.33
N ILE A 224 -2.67 -8.06 -7.22
CA ILE A 224 -3.60 -6.97 -6.92
C ILE A 224 -4.73 -7.50 -6.02
N TYR A 225 -5.30 -8.66 -6.37
CA TYR A 225 -6.34 -9.31 -5.57
C TYR A 225 -5.84 -9.78 -4.21
N LEU A 226 -4.58 -10.22 -4.12
CA LEU A 226 -3.94 -10.54 -2.83
C LEU A 226 -3.89 -9.31 -1.91
N MET A 227 -3.39 -8.18 -2.42
CA MET A 227 -3.34 -6.93 -1.66
C MET A 227 -4.75 -6.46 -1.28
N ALA A 228 -5.64 -6.39 -2.26
CA ALA A 228 -7.01 -5.96 -2.04
C ALA A 228 -7.72 -6.83 -1.01
N GLY A 229 -7.60 -8.16 -1.09
CA GLY A 229 -8.23 -9.10 -0.17
C GLY A 229 -7.72 -9.00 1.26
N ILE A 230 -6.40 -8.97 1.48
CA ILE A 230 -5.80 -8.92 2.83
C ILE A 230 -6.05 -7.55 3.49
N PHE A 231 -5.97 -6.46 2.73
CA PHE A 231 -6.10 -5.10 3.26
C PHE A 231 -7.51 -4.52 3.16
N LEU A 232 -8.50 -5.25 2.62
CA LEU A 232 -9.88 -4.75 2.48
C LEU A 232 -10.46 -4.22 3.81
N PRO A 233 -10.36 -4.93 4.96
CA PRO A 233 -10.86 -4.39 6.23
C PRO A 233 -10.19 -3.07 6.61
N LEU A 234 -8.87 -2.96 6.36
CA LEU A 234 -8.09 -1.76 6.62
C LEU A 234 -8.52 -0.59 5.73
N PHE A 235 -8.78 -0.84 4.44
CA PHE A 235 -9.23 0.17 3.48
C PHE A 235 -10.60 0.75 3.82
N LEU A 236 -11.50 -0.09 4.32
CA LEU A 236 -12.85 0.32 4.75
C LEU A 236 -12.87 0.99 6.13
N SER A 237 -11.75 0.93 6.85
CA SER A 237 -11.65 1.53 8.18
C SER A 237 -11.44 3.05 8.09
N PRO A 238 -12.10 3.84 8.94
CA PRO A 238 -11.80 5.27 9.02
C PRO A 238 -10.39 5.46 9.59
N ILE A 239 -9.54 6.20 8.88
CA ILE A 239 -8.22 6.61 9.41
C ILE A 239 -8.36 7.63 10.54
N ALA A 240 -9.51 8.34 10.57
CA ALA A 240 -9.84 9.28 11.62
C ALA A 240 -10.51 8.53 12.76
N ASN A 241 -9.93 8.62 13.95
CA ASN A 241 -10.73 8.37 15.13
C ASN A 241 -11.86 9.40 15.17
N ASN A 242 -13.11 8.94 15.07
CA ASN A 242 -14.29 9.80 15.08
C ASN A 242 -14.27 10.66 16.35
N GLY A 243 -13.82 11.90 16.19
CA GLY A 243 -13.89 12.96 17.19
C GLY A 243 -15.22 13.68 17.14
N MET A 244 -16.31 12.92 17.18
CA MET A 244 -17.60 13.34 17.74
C MET A 244 -17.84 12.51 18.98
#